data_AF-A0AA43EVD5-F1
#
_entry.id   AF-A0AA43EVD5-F1
#
_cell.length_a   1.000
_cell.length_b   1.000
_cell.length_c   1.000
_cell.angle_alpha   90.00
_cell.angle_beta   90.00
_cell.angle_gamma   90.00
#
_symmetry.space_group_name_H-M   'P 1'
#
loop_
_entity.id
_entity.type
_entity.pdbx_description
1 polymer ?
#
loop_
_entity_poly.entity_id
_entity_poly.type
_entity_poly.pdbx_seq_one_letter_code
_entity_poly.pdbx_strand_id
1 'polypeptide(L)' 'MSLDQLLVQLPAVVVNAEQAQRVLNGSPIFPIGVGQLPPAHSTVSVRLKDEAGQLLAIGTHDTSGVGSIRIRKVLSLLSH' A
#
# COMPACT_ATOMS: atom_id res chain seq x y z
N MET A 1 -9.63 -19.17 4.61
CA MET A 1 -8.43 -18.33 4.74
C MET A 1 -8.53 -17.22 3.71
N SER A 2 -8.74 -15.97 4.13
CA SER A 2 -8.83 -14.82 3.20
C SER A 2 -7.43 -14.27 2.89
N LEU A 3 -7.28 -13.65 1.72
CA LEU A 3 -6.01 -13.04 1.29
C LEU A 3 -5.51 -11.98 2.31
N ASP A 4 -6.41 -11.21 2.91
CA ASP A 4 -6.09 -10.25 3.98
C ASP A 4 -5.49 -10.92 5.22
N GLN A 5 -5.95 -12.13 5.57
CA GLN A 5 -5.41 -12.90 6.71
C GLN A 5 -3.98 -13.38 6.45
N LEU A 6 -3.65 -13.75 5.21
CA LEU A 6 -2.29 -14.16 4.81
C LEU A 6 -1.31 -12.98 4.80
N LEU A 7 -1.84 -11.79 4.49
CA LEU A 7 -1.09 -10.53 4.40
C LEU A 7 -1.09 -9.75 5.73
N VAL A 8 -1.68 -10.27 6.81
CA VAL A 8 -1.74 -9.57 8.11
C VAL A 8 -0.36 -9.30 8.70
N GLN A 9 0.61 -10.16 8.37
CA GLN A 9 2.03 -10.01 8.70
C GLN A 9 2.71 -8.83 7.97
N LEU A 10 2.08 -8.28 6.93
CA LEU A 10 2.60 -7.13 6.20
C LEU A 10 2.07 -5.81 6.78
N PRO A 11 2.93 -4.77 6.85
CA PRO A 11 2.52 -3.44 7.26
C PRO A 11 1.38 -2.91 6.38
N ALA A 12 0.32 -2.42 7.05
CA ALA A 12 -0.79 -1.75 6.39
C ALA A 12 -0.53 -0.25 6.28
N VAL A 13 -0.79 0.29 5.09
CA VAL A 13 -0.78 1.72 4.83
C VAL A 13 -2.19 2.11 4.43
N VAL A 14 -2.79 3.00 5.21
CA VAL A 14 -4.09 3.60 4.88
C VAL A 14 -3.84 4.74 3.91
N VAL A 15 -4.57 4.75 2.81
CA VAL A 15 -4.51 5.76 1.77
C VAL A 15 -5.85 6.48 1.69
N ASN A 16 -5.83 7.79 1.42
CA ASN A 16 -7.04 8.57 1.19
C ASN A 16 -7.62 8.26 -0.21
N ALA A 17 -8.83 8.74 -0.49
CA ALA A 17 -9.50 8.53 -1.77
C ALA A 17 -8.66 8.96 -2.99
N GLU A 18 -7.92 10.07 -2.89
CA GLU A 18 -7.05 10.54 -3.98
C GLU A 18 -5.89 9.57 -4.27
N GLN A 19 -5.27 9.05 -3.21
CA GLN A 19 -4.20 8.06 -3.34
C GLN A 19 -4.74 6.68 -3.72
N ALA A 20 -5.91 6.29 -3.23
CA ALA A 20 -6.62 5.10 -3.67
C ALA A 20 -6.83 5.11 -5.19
N GLN A 21 -7.30 6.23 -5.75
CA GLN A 21 -7.46 6.38 -7.18
C GLN A 21 -6.12 6.25 -7.93
N ARG A 22 -5.03 6.82 -7.40
CA ARG A 22 -3.68 6.67 -7.99
C ARG A 22 -3.21 5.22 -7.94
N VAL A 23 -3.42 4.54 -6.82
CA VAL A 23 -3.10 3.11 -6.62
C VAL A 23 -3.82 2.24 -7.63
N LEU A 24 -5.12 2.48 -7.83
CA LEU A 24 -5.95 1.76 -8.80
C LEU A 24 -5.47 1.96 -10.24
N ASN A 25 -4.96 3.16 -10.55
CA ASN A 25 -4.33 3.47 -11.84
C ASN A 25 -2.89 2.91 -11.96
N GLY A 26 -2.37 2.24 -10.94
CA GLY A 26 -1.00 1.73 -10.91
C GLY A 26 0.08 2.79 -10.70
N SER A 27 -0.32 4.03 -10.41
CA SER A 27 0.59 5.13 -10.13
C SER A 27 1.21 4.98 -8.74
N PRO A 28 2.52 5.25 -8.58
CA PRO A 28 3.15 5.25 -7.28
C PRO A 28 2.54 6.34 -6.39
N ILE A 29 2.47 6.07 -5.09
CA ILE A 29 1.99 7.04 -4.10
C ILE A 29 3.06 7.32 -3.07
N PHE A 30 3.01 8.54 -2.53
CA PHE A 30 3.85 8.95 -1.42
C PHE A 30 2.97 8.94 -0.17
N PRO A 31 3.10 7.94 0.71
CA PRO A 31 2.37 7.94 1.96
C PRO A 31 2.67 9.23 2.74
N ILE A 32 1.68 10.09 2.89
CA ILE A 32 1.79 11.32 3.67
C ILE A 32 1.60 10.91 5.13
N GLY A 33 2.68 10.87 5.90
CA GLY A 33 2.63 10.52 7.33
C GLY A 33 3.06 9.11 7.70
N VAL A 34 3.84 8.39 6.87
CA VAL A 34 4.60 7.21 7.33
C VAL A 34 5.76 7.64 8.23
N GLY A 35 5.42 8.14 9.40
CA GLY A 35 6.38 8.44 10.47
C GLY A 35 6.93 7.19 11.17
N GLN A 36 6.57 5.97 10.76
CA GLN A 36 6.88 4.76 11.54
C GLN A 36 7.10 3.48 10.71
N LEU A 37 7.43 3.57 9.42
CA LEU A 37 8.02 2.39 8.80
C LEU A 37 9.48 2.34 9.24
N PRO A 38 9.91 1.25 9.92
CA PRO A 38 11.28 1.17 10.39
C PRO A 38 12.21 1.42 9.20
N PRO A 39 13.30 2.17 9.39
CA PRO A 39 14.31 2.38 8.35
C PRO A 39 14.95 1.03 8.06
N ALA A 40 14.29 0.24 7.20
CA ALA A 40 14.81 -0.99 6.70
C ALA A 40 15.70 -0.61 5.52
N HIS A 41 16.92 -1.12 5.46
CA HIS A 41 17.75 -1.00 4.26
C HIS A 41 17.25 -1.96 3.16
N SER A 42 15.93 -2.13 3.02
CA SER A 42 15.31 -3.20 2.25
C SER A 42 13.91 -2.81 1.79
N THR A 43 13.57 -3.23 0.59
CA THR A 43 12.22 -3.06 0.02
C THR A 43 11.21 -3.89 0.82
N VAL A 44 10.22 -3.24 1.43
CA VAL A 44 9.19 -3.90 2.24
C VAL A 44 7.87 -3.97 1.47
N SER A 45 7.25 -5.15 1.42
CA SER A 45 5.89 -5.29 0.89
C SER A 45 4.87 -4.71 1.88
N VAL A 46 4.07 -3.77 1.41
CA VAL A 46 3.03 -3.07 2.17
C VAL A 46 1.65 -3.36 1.58
N ARG A 47 0.65 -3.51 2.44
CA ARG A 47 -0.75 -3.62 2.01
C ARG A 47 -1.40 -2.24 2.03
N LEU A 48 -1.96 -1.85 0.90
CA LEU A 48 -2.62 -0.55 0.70
C LEU A 48 -4.10 -0.72 0.97
N LYS A 49 -4.58 -0.04 2.00
CA LYS A 49 -5.97 -0.04 2.40
C LYS A 49 -6.58 1.33 2.23
N ASP A 50 -7.85 1.38 1.85
CA ASP A 50 -8.62 2.61 1.91
C ASP A 50 -8.90 3.03 3.36
N GLU A 51 -9.39 4.25 3.58
CA GLU A 51 -9.90 4.73 4.87
C GLU A 51 -11.01 3.82 5.44
N ALA A 52 -11.79 3.16 4.59
CA ALA A 52 -12.76 2.14 4.99
C ALA A 52 -12.12 0.81 5.48
N GLY A 53 -10.79 0.69 5.47
CA GLY A 53 -10.05 -0.52 5.84
C GLY A 53 -10.06 -1.63 4.78
N GLN A 54 -10.65 -1.35 3.61
CA GLN A 54 -10.71 -2.26 2.46
C GLN A 54 -9.34 -2.38 1.79
N LEU A 55 -8.91 -3.60 1.51
CA LEU A 55 -7.66 -3.86 0.80
C LEU A 55 -7.79 -3.48 -0.68
N LEU A 56 -7.06 -2.43 -1.09
CA LEU A 56 -7.06 -1.93 -2.47
C LEU A 56 -5.96 -2.59 -3.30
N ALA A 57 -4.75 -2.68 -2.76
CA ALA A 57 -3.59 -3.17 -3.48
C ALA A 57 -2.48 -3.63 -2.55
N ILE A 58 -1.47 -4.26 -3.14
CA ILE A 58 -0.18 -4.54 -2.51
C ILE A 58 0.87 -3.71 -3.24
N GLY A 59 1.64 -2.97 -2.47
CA GLY A 59 2.78 -2.21 -2.94
C GLY A 59 4.08 -2.69 -2.31
N THR A 60 5.18 -2.17 -2.82
CA THR A 60 6.50 -2.27 -2.21
C THR A 60 6.96 -0.86 -1.87
N HIS A 61 7.30 -0.64 -0.61
CA HIS A 61 7.91 0.58 -0.16
C HIS A 61 9.42 0.42 -0.19
N ASP A 62 10.10 1.28 -0.95
CA ASP A 62 11.54 1.42 -0.86
C ASP A 62 11.91 2.51 0.17
N THR A 63 12.51 2.08 1.26
CA THR A 63 12.98 2.93 2.37
C THR A 63 14.43 3.41 2.17
N SER A 64 15.06 3.09 1.04
CA SER A 64 16.39 3.61 0.67
C SER A 64 16.33 4.98 -0.03
N GLY A 65 15.14 5.41 -0.48
CA GLY A 65 14.91 6.70 -1.15
C GLY A 65 13.83 7.57 -0.49
N VAL A 66 13.28 8.54 -1.23
CA VAL A 66 12.16 9.39 -0.80
C VAL A 66 10.87 8.56 -0.77
N GLY A 67 10.75 7.74 0.28
CA GLY A 67 9.56 7.05 0.79
C GLY A 67 8.40 6.77 -0.17
N SER A 68 8.67 6.21 -1.36
CA SER A 68 7.65 5.99 -2.39
C SER A 68 7.13 4.57 -2.29
N ILE A 69 5.80 4.41 -2.29
CA ILE A 69 5.17 3.09 -2.41
C ILE A 69 4.89 2.82 -3.88
N ARG A 70 5.57 1.81 -4.43
CA ARG A 70 5.36 1.36 -5.79
C ARG A 70 4.31 0.26 -5.81
N ILE A 71 3.28 0.43 -6.63
CA ILE A 71 2.17 -0.53 -6.71
C ILE A 71 2.66 -1.78 -7.46
N ARG A 72 2.53 -2.95 -6.83
CA ARG A 72 2.92 -4.23 -7.44
C ARG A 72 1.70 -4.99 -7.95
N LYS A 73 0.61 -4.96 -7.20
CA LYS A 73 -0.61 -5.67 -7.56
C LYS A 73 -1.82 -4.91 -7.02
N VAL A 74 -2.68 -4.45 -7.92
CA VAL A 74 -4.02 -3.98 -7.56
C VAL A 74 -4.91 -5.20 -7.34
N LEU A 75 -5.60 -5.23 -6.20
CA LEU A 75 -6.48 -6.34 -5.79
C LEU A 75 -7.95 -5.94 -5.86
N SER A 76 -8.25 -4.68 -5.60
CA SER A 76 -9.59 -4.14 -5.76
C SER A 76 -9.84 -3.85 -7.23
N LEU A 77 -10.47 -4.80 -7.91
CA LEU A 77 -11.32 -4.50 -9.04
C LEU A 77 -12.57 -3.87 -8.43
N LEU A 78 -12.72 -2.54 -8.56
CA LEU A 78 -14.05 -1.94 -8.45
C LEU A 78 -14.92 -2.70 -9.44
N SER A 79 -15.80 -3.56 -8.91
CA SER A 79 -16.86 -4.21 -9.66
C SER A 79 -17.68 -3.11 -10.32
N HIS A 80 -17.59 -3.03 -11.64
CA HIS A 80 -18.37 -2.13 -12.48
C HIS A 80 -19.74 -2.75 -12.77
#